data_AF-A0A397YDX8-F1
#
_entry.id   AF-A0A397YDX8-F1
#
_cell.length_a   1.000
_cell.length_b   1.000
_cell.length_c   1.000
_cell.angle_alpha   90.00
_cell.angle_beta   90.00
_cell.angle_gamma   90.00
#
_symmetry.space_group_name_H-M   'P 1'
#
loop_
_entity.id
_entity.type
_entity.pdbx_description
1 polymer ?
#
loop_
_entity_poly.entity_id
_entity_poly.type
_entity_poly.pdbx_seq_one_letter_code
_entity_poly.pdbx_strand_id
1 'polypeptide(L)'
;MGTKTVPKISSLISSLSSSRALNLLPASSPAFVTVSPPKILLGFSHRPPIASLLSTPFVLEELGSSQWPAAPDHRPGRCTGVALRIAACLLGACFPGSAARIMAFVGGPSTLGPGAIVSRELSEPIRSHKDIGKDSAPCYQEAFEFYEKLAKQLVHQGHVLDVFASSVDQVGIAEMKVAVEQTGGFVVLAESFGHSVFRDSLKRVFQSGENDLGLSSCGIFEINCSKGVKVQGVIGPCASLEKKGPLCSDTGIGQGHTSAWKMCGLDKSTSVCLVFEIAKRETADVVLQSQINQFYFQFLTYYQHSNGQTRLRVTTLSRRWVMGTENLQELTNGFDQEAAAVVMARLISFKMETQPEFNPQRWADKALVNLCSRFGEYQKGNASSFNLPSQLSNFPQFVFHLRRSQFVQVFNNSPDETAYFRMILNRENVSNSIVMIQPSLVSFTFNSQPEPIPLDVASIAADRILLLDAYFTLVIFHGATIAQWRKAGYHHQPEHQALVHLLQSPRDYSDTIINERFPIPRLVICDQYGSQARFLLAKLNPSSDGNGPFSGGSNVFTDDVSLSVFLDHLRRLIVH
;
A
#
# COMPACT_ATOMS: atom_id res chain seq x y z
N MET A 1 -41.19 -55.01 51.70
CA MET A 1 -41.93 -54.02 52.53
C MET A 1 -42.26 -52.85 51.60
N GLY A 2 -43.42 -52.84 50.96
CA GLY A 2 -44.65 -52.22 51.49
C GLY A 2 -44.74 -50.76 50.97
N THR A 3 -45.04 -50.52 49.70
CA THR A 3 -46.37 -50.23 49.09
C THR A 3 -46.97 -48.84 49.35
N LYS A 4 -47.59 -48.30 48.27
CA LYS A 4 -48.64 -47.25 48.15
C LYS A 4 -48.09 -45.84 47.80
N THR A 5 -48.58 -45.08 46.81
CA THR A 5 -49.81 -45.14 45.99
C THR A 5 -49.74 -44.10 44.83
N VAL A 6 -50.45 -44.38 43.72
CA VAL A 6 -50.83 -43.47 42.60
C VAL A 6 -52.36 -43.32 42.65
N PRO A 7 -53.01 -42.14 42.40
CA PRO A 7 -53.62 -41.78 41.07
C PRO A 7 -53.59 -40.25 40.76
N LYS A 8 -53.56 -39.74 39.51
CA LYS A 8 -54.46 -39.76 38.31
C LYS A 8 -55.69 -38.82 38.38
N ILE A 9 -56.02 -38.18 37.23
CA ILE A 9 -57.29 -37.52 36.77
C ILE A 9 -57.28 -35.96 36.80
N SER A 10 -57.19 -35.26 35.64
CA SER A 10 -58.26 -34.68 34.75
C SER A 10 -59.06 -33.54 35.43
N SER A 11 -59.49 -32.41 34.84
CA SER A 11 -59.91 -32.02 33.48
C SER A 11 -60.31 -30.51 33.45
N LEU A 12 -60.60 -29.97 32.23
CA LEU A 12 -61.34 -28.72 31.89
C LEU A 12 -60.55 -27.40 32.03
N ILE A 13 -60.41 -26.53 31.02
CA ILE A 13 -61.46 -25.97 30.12
C ILE A 13 -60.89 -25.67 28.71
N SER A 14 -61.65 -26.13 27.70
CA SER A 14 -61.70 -25.74 26.28
C SER A 14 -62.28 -24.33 26.08
N SER A 15 -61.83 -23.51 25.13
CA SER A 15 -62.35 -23.38 23.75
C SER A 15 -61.96 -21.94 23.28
N LEU A 16 -61.52 -21.60 22.06
CA LEU A 16 -62.10 -21.68 20.72
C LEU A 16 -60.94 -21.41 19.71
N SER A 17 -60.58 -22.32 18.79
CA SER A 17 -60.92 -22.32 17.34
C SER A 17 -60.77 -20.96 16.63
N SER A 18 -60.22 -20.78 15.43
CA SER A 18 -59.64 -21.64 14.38
C SER A 18 -59.32 -20.69 13.21
N SER A 19 -58.23 -20.92 12.45
CA SER A 19 -58.25 -20.81 10.97
C SER A 19 -56.93 -21.30 10.38
N ARG A 20 -57.06 -22.11 9.33
CA ARG A 20 -56.04 -22.83 8.57
C ARG A 20 -55.27 -21.92 7.61
N ALA A 21 -54.06 -22.37 7.25
CA ALA A 21 -53.55 -22.58 5.88
C ALA A 21 -52.28 -21.81 5.45
N LEU A 22 -51.26 -22.62 5.11
CA LEU A 22 -50.27 -22.47 4.04
C LEU A 22 -49.26 -21.30 4.07
N ASN A 23 -47.99 -21.59 4.40
CA ASN A 23 -46.93 -21.75 3.37
C ASN A 23 -45.58 -22.16 3.98
N LEU A 24 -44.94 -23.11 3.30
CA LEU A 24 -43.61 -23.67 3.55
C LEU A 24 -42.51 -22.68 3.11
N LEU A 25 -41.53 -22.41 3.99
CA LEU A 25 -40.19 -21.93 3.64
C LEU A 25 -39.15 -22.74 4.45
N PRO A 26 -38.06 -23.25 3.83
CA PRO A 26 -37.11 -24.10 4.54
C PRO A 26 -36.06 -23.28 5.32
N ALA A 27 -35.87 -23.71 6.56
CA ALA A 27 -34.70 -23.63 7.45
C ALA A 27 -33.76 -22.42 7.34
N SER A 28 -33.90 -21.51 8.30
CA SER A 28 -32.89 -20.53 8.70
C SER A 28 -31.64 -21.19 9.29
N SER A 29 -30.49 -20.58 8.98
CA SER A 29 -29.13 -20.84 9.42
C SER A 29 -28.98 -21.12 10.93
N PRO A 30 -27.95 -21.90 11.35
CA PRO A 30 -27.74 -22.19 12.77
C PRO A 30 -27.38 -20.91 13.52
N ALA A 31 -28.14 -20.62 14.58
CA ALA A 31 -27.87 -19.57 15.53
C ALA A 31 -26.51 -19.82 16.20
N PHE A 32 -25.57 -18.90 16.02
CA PHE A 32 -24.37 -18.85 16.86
C PHE A 32 -24.80 -18.51 18.30
N VAL A 33 -24.71 -19.51 19.18
CA VAL A 33 -24.80 -19.30 20.63
C VAL A 33 -23.55 -18.53 21.04
N THR A 34 -23.73 -17.22 21.21
CA THR A 34 -22.72 -16.35 21.82
C THR A 34 -22.71 -16.62 23.32
N VAL A 35 -21.77 -17.45 23.77
CA VAL A 35 -21.44 -17.53 25.20
C VAL A 35 -20.80 -16.19 25.55
N SER A 36 -21.57 -15.35 26.25
CA SER A 36 -21.11 -14.07 26.76
C SER A 36 -20.17 -14.35 27.95
N PRO A 37 -18.91 -13.87 27.94
CA PRO A 37 -18.12 -13.86 29.16
C PRO A 37 -18.75 -12.89 30.17
N PRO A 38 -18.52 -13.07 31.47
CA PRO A 38 -19.14 -12.25 32.50
C PRO A 38 -18.82 -10.77 32.23
N LYS A 39 -19.87 -9.96 32.05
CA LYS A 39 -19.78 -8.50 32.02
C LYS A 39 -19.29 -8.04 33.39
N ILE A 40 -17.98 -7.84 33.54
CA ILE A 40 -17.49 -6.89 34.54
C ILE A 40 -17.86 -5.52 33.98
N LEU A 41 -19.03 -5.04 34.39
CA LEU A 41 -19.52 -3.71 34.06
C LEU A 41 -18.72 -2.71 34.92
N LEU A 42 -17.50 -2.39 34.50
CA LEU A 42 -16.87 -1.16 34.96
C LEU A 42 -17.68 -0.02 34.33
N GLY A 43 -18.61 0.52 35.10
CA GLY A 43 -19.42 1.67 34.73
C GLY A 43 -18.56 2.92 34.58
N PHE A 44 -17.86 3.05 33.45
CA PHE A 44 -17.39 4.33 32.95
C PHE A 44 -18.41 4.86 31.96
N SER A 45 -19.58 5.32 32.46
CA SER A 45 -20.58 6.04 31.64
C SER A 45 -20.15 7.47 31.31
N HIS A 46 -18.97 7.88 31.74
CA HIS A 46 -18.31 9.10 31.30
C HIS A 46 -16.92 8.73 30.78
N ARG A 47 -16.72 8.91 29.46
CA ARG A 47 -15.36 9.12 28.96
C ARG A 47 -14.85 10.37 29.70
N PRO A 48 -13.80 10.30 30.51
CA PRO A 48 -13.15 11.54 30.92
C PRO A 48 -12.70 12.21 29.61
N PRO A 49 -13.00 13.49 29.38
CA PRO A 49 -12.34 14.20 28.30
C PRO A 49 -10.82 14.09 28.54
N ILE A 50 -10.02 14.04 27.47
CA ILE A 50 -8.54 14.11 27.56
C ILE A 50 -8.09 15.27 28.47
N ALA A 51 -8.93 16.29 28.63
CA ALA A 51 -8.80 17.40 29.60
C ALA A 51 -8.64 16.99 31.08
N SER A 52 -9.02 15.77 31.50
CA SER A 52 -8.79 15.32 32.89
C SER A 52 -7.39 14.73 33.13
N LEU A 53 -6.54 14.61 32.10
CA LEU A 53 -5.14 14.23 32.22
C LEU A 53 -4.26 15.49 32.29
N LEU A 54 -4.39 16.25 33.38
CA LEU A 54 -3.50 17.38 33.68
C LEU A 54 -2.04 16.92 33.98
N SER A 55 -1.75 15.61 33.96
CA SER A 55 -0.44 15.03 34.26
C SER A 55 0.32 14.47 33.04
N THR A 56 -0.30 14.33 31.86
CA THR A 56 0.37 13.73 30.68
C THR A 56 1.41 14.60 30.00
N PRO A 57 1.28 15.95 29.90
CA PRO A 57 2.34 16.78 29.34
C PRO A 57 3.63 16.65 30.16
N PHE A 58 3.51 16.70 31.50
CA PHE A 58 4.64 16.59 32.42
C PHE A 58 5.41 15.28 32.25
N VAL A 59 4.73 14.12 32.16
CA VAL A 59 5.42 12.83 31.98
C VAL A 59 6.16 12.75 30.64
N LEU A 60 5.59 13.28 29.55
CA LEU A 60 6.25 13.28 28.24
C LEU A 60 7.45 14.24 28.20
N GLU A 61 7.35 15.40 28.86
CA GLU A 61 8.43 16.38 28.98
C GLU A 61 9.57 15.87 29.88
N GLU A 62 9.26 15.03 30.88
CA GLU A 62 10.24 14.40 31.79
C GLU A 62 10.94 13.16 31.20
N LEU A 63 10.51 12.65 30.04
CA LEU A 63 11.14 11.48 29.40
C LEU A 63 12.60 11.79 29.04
N GLY A 64 13.52 11.23 29.82
CA GLY A 64 14.95 11.25 29.55
C GLY A 64 15.42 10.11 28.65
N SER A 65 16.68 10.19 28.23
CA SER A 65 17.37 9.07 27.56
C SER A 65 17.47 7.85 28.48
N SER A 66 17.60 6.65 27.89
CA SER A 66 17.86 5.42 28.64
C SER A 66 19.01 5.60 29.62
N GLN A 67 18.78 5.24 30.88
CA GLN A 67 19.81 5.27 31.94
C GLN A 67 20.79 4.11 31.83
N TRP A 68 20.57 3.17 30.91
CA TRP A 68 21.42 2.00 30.67
C TRP A 68 22.31 2.25 29.45
N PRO A 69 23.54 2.76 29.62
CA PRO A 69 24.44 3.00 28.50
C PRO A 69 24.83 1.69 27.82
N ALA A 70 25.04 1.74 26.51
CA ALA A 70 25.64 0.64 25.77
C ALA A 70 27.16 0.66 25.95
N ALA A 71 27.79 -0.52 25.96
CA ALA A 71 29.25 -0.60 25.82
C ALA A 71 29.67 -0.05 24.44
N PRO A 72 30.91 0.43 24.26
CA PRO A 72 31.35 1.07 23.01
C PRO A 72 31.09 0.23 21.75
N ASP A 73 31.33 -1.07 21.82
CA ASP A 73 31.16 -2.00 20.69
C ASP A 73 29.76 -2.61 20.61
N HIS A 74 28.80 -2.04 21.35
CA HIS A 74 27.45 -2.58 21.45
C HIS A 74 26.38 -1.55 21.08
N ARG A 75 25.35 -2.03 20.41
CA ARG A 75 24.06 -1.34 20.28
C ARG A 75 23.37 -1.24 21.65
N PRO A 76 22.54 -0.20 21.85
CA PRO A 76 21.62 -0.13 22.99
C PRO A 76 20.75 -1.38 23.09
N GLY A 77 20.46 -1.81 24.32
CA GLY A 77 19.48 -2.86 24.56
C GLY A 77 18.08 -2.34 24.27
N ARG A 78 17.41 -2.89 23.26
CA ARG A 78 16.06 -2.49 22.85
C ARG A 78 15.15 -3.70 22.74
N CYS A 79 14.03 -3.68 23.46
CA CYS A 79 13.06 -4.77 23.52
C CYS A 79 11.75 -4.39 22.84
N THR A 80 11.81 -3.90 21.59
CA THR A 80 10.63 -3.40 20.85
C THR A 80 9.54 -4.44 20.75
N GLY A 81 9.88 -5.69 20.41
CA GLY A 81 8.90 -6.78 20.32
C GLY A 81 8.16 -7.01 21.64
N VAL A 82 8.89 -7.03 22.77
CA VAL A 82 8.30 -7.20 24.10
C VAL A 82 7.37 -6.03 24.44
N ALA A 83 7.79 -4.78 24.18
CA ALA A 83 6.97 -3.60 24.43
C ALA A 83 5.65 -3.64 23.63
N LEU A 84 5.72 -4.01 22.35
CA LEU A 84 4.55 -4.17 21.49
C LEU A 84 3.61 -5.27 21.98
N ARG A 85 4.16 -6.41 22.42
CA ARG A 85 3.35 -7.49 22.98
C ARG A 85 2.67 -7.09 24.28
N ILE A 86 3.35 -6.36 25.17
CA ILE A 86 2.75 -5.84 26.41
C ILE A 86 1.60 -4.89 26.06
N ALA A 87 1.80 -3.95 25.12
CA ALA A 87 0.75 -3.03 24.68
C ALA A 87 -0.46 -3.79 24.10
N ALA A 88 -0.24 -4.77 23.23
CA ALA A 88 -1.29 -5.59 22.65
C ALA A 88 -2.05 -6.42 23.71
N CYS A 89 -1.34 -7.00 24.69
CA CYS A 89 -1.99 -7.73 25.78
C CYS A 89 -2.80 -6.80 26.69
N LEU A 90 -2.26 -5.63 27.02
CA LEU A 90 -2.95 -4.63 27.85
C LEU A 90 -4.23 -4.15 27.17
N LEU A 91 -4.16 -3.74 25.90
CA LEU A 91 -5.34 -3.34 25.14
C LEU A 91 -6.32 -4.49 24.98
N GLY A 92 -5.83 -5.71 24.73
CA GLY A 92 -6.67 -6.90 24.64
C GLY A 92 -7.44 -7.21 25.93
N ALA A 93 -6.82 -6.98 27.08
CA ALA A 93 -7.44 -7.20 28.39
C ALA A 93 -8.42 -6.09 28.78
N CYS A 94 -8.08 -4.83 28.48
CA CYS A 94 -8.87 -3.67 28.89
C CYS A 94 -9.98 -3.28 27.91
N PHE A 95 -9.76 -3.49 26.60
CA PHE A 95 -10.62 -3.02 25.51
C PHE A 95 -10.85 -4.09 24.43
N PRO A 96 -11.27 -5.32 24.79
CA PRO A 96 -11.52 -6.37 23.80
C PRO A 96 -12.66 -5.96 22.85
N GLY A 97 -12.43 -6.08 21.54
CA GLY A 97 -13.44 -5.78 20.52
C GLY A 97 -13.77 -4.29 20.35
N SER A 98 -13.04 -3.40 21.04
CA SER A 98 -13.12 -1.96 20.84
C SER A 98 -11.93 -1.47 20.00
N ALA A 99 -12.14 -0.42 19.21
CA ALA A 99 -11.09 0.19 18.43
C ALA A 99 -9.97 0.73 19.33
N ALA A 100 -8.73 0.31 19.06
CA ALA A 100 -7.54 0.84 19.71
C ALA A 100 -6.37 0.88 18.72
N ARG A 101 -5.42 1.78 18.94
CA ARG A 101 -4.21 1.94 18.13
C ARG A 101 -2.97 1.95 19.02
N ILE A 102 -1.97 1.17 18.64
CA ILE A 102 -0.62 1.20 19.19
C ILE A 102 0.22 2.06 18.25
N MET A 103 0.71 3.21 18.72
CA MET A 103 1.63 4.06 17.96
C MET A 103 3.05 3.83 18.45
N ALA A 104 3.84 3.08 17.68
CA ALA A 104 5.21 2.71 18.03
C ALA A 104 6.20 3.72 17.44
N PHE A 105 6.99 4.37 18.30
CA PHE A 105 8.07 5.28 17.91
C PHE A 105 9.41 4.57 18.07
N VAL A 106 10.04 4.18 16.96
CA VAL A 106 11.19 3.26 16.96
C VAL A 106 12.44 3.95 16.43
N GLY A 107 13.45 4.10 17.29
CA GLY A 107 14.70 4.81 17.00
C GLY A 107 15.91 3.91 16.73
N GLY A 108 15.69 2.68 16.24
CA GLY A 108 16.73 1.67 16.03
C GLY A 108 16.18 0.24 16.14
N PRO A 109 16.97 -0.79 15.76
CA PRO A 109 16.49 -2.17 15.74
C PRO A 109 16.24 -2.71 17.15
N SER A 110 15.31 -3.66 17.27
CA SER A 110 15.16 -4.47 18.49
C SER A 110 16.38 -5.38 18.63
N THR A 111 17.02 -5.38 19.80
CA THR A 111 18.27 -6.13 20.06
C THR A 111 18.15 -7.15 21.19
N LEU A 112 17.02 -7.16 21.90
CA LEU A 112 16.78 -8.04 23.04
C LEU A 112 15.37 -8.62 23.04
N GLY A 113 15.25 -9.86 23.48
CA GLY A 113 14.00 -10.58 23.66
C GLY A 113 13.35 -11.02 22.34
N PRO A 114 12.13 -11.59 22.42
CA PRO A 114 11.38 -12.01 21.23
C PRO A 114 11.17 -10.84 20.25
N GLY A 115 11.35 -11.11 18.95
CA GLY A 115 11.29 -10.09 17.91
C GLY A 115 12.57 -9.23 17.80
N ALA A 116 13.70 -9.70 18.33
CA ALA A 116 15.02 -9.11 18.07
C ALA A 116 15.40 -9.23 16.59
N ILE A 117 15.90 -8.14 16.01
CA ILE A 117 16.24 -7.99 14.59
C ILE A 117 17.72 -8.27 14.33
N VAL A 118 18.56 -7.93 15.31
CA VAL A 118 20.02 -8.08 15.27
C VAL A 118 20.52 -8.20 16.71
N SER A 119 21.70 -8.78 16.93
CA SER A 119 22.32 -8.77 18.25
C SER A 119 22.82 -7.38 18.65
N ARG A 120 23.33 -7.30 19.89
CA ARG A 120 23.95 -6.06 20.38
C ARG A 120 25.31 -5.80 19.78
N GLU A 121 26.04 -6.81 19.31
CA GLU A 121 27.42 -6.64 18.83
C GLU A 121 27.47 -5.81 17.54
N LEU A 122 28.19 -4.69 17.53
CA LEU A 122 28.32 -3.84 16.32
C LEU A 122 29.09 -4.53 15.19
N SER A 123 29.90 -5.54 15.52
CA SER A 123 30.59 -6.40 14.55
C SER A 123 29.62 -7.23 13.71
N GLU A 124 28.40 -7.49 14.21
CA GLU A 124 27.34 -8.16 13.47
C GLU A 124 26.51 -7.13 12.71
N PRO A 125 26.49 -7.14 11.37
CA PRO A 125 25.72 -6.20 10.58
C PRO A 125 24.22 -6.49 10.65
N ILE A 126 23.40 -5.46 10.45
CA ILE A 126 21.96 -5.66 10.23
C ILE A 126 21.77 -6.30 8.85
N ARG A 127 20.89 -7.31 8.75
CA ARG A 127 20.64 -8.06 7.51
C ARG A 127 20.36 -7.17 6.29
N SER A 128 20.86 -7.62 5.14
CA SER A 128 20.57 -7.11 3.80
C SER A 128 19.64 -8.06 3.02
N HIS A 129 19.17 -7.64 1.84
CA HIS A 129 18.43 -8.53 0.92
C HIS A 129 19.23 -9.78 0.53
N LYS A 130 20.56 -9.63 0.39
CA LYS A 130 21.45 -10.75 0.06
C LYS A 130 21.50 -11.76 1.18
N ASP A 131 21.51 -11.30 2.43
CA ASP A 131 21.59 -12.18 3.60
C ASP A 131 20.28 -12.96 3.76
N ILE A 132 19.13 -12.28 3.60
CA ILE A 132 17.81 -12.94 3.63
C ILE A 132 17.70 -13.96 2.48
N GLY A 133 18.09 -13.59 1.26
CA GLY A 133 18.00 -14.48 0.10
C GLY A 133 18.92 -15.70 0.15
N LYS A 134 19.99 -15.65 0.95
CA LYS A 134 20.92 -16.77 1.17
C LYS A 134 20.68 -17.52 2.47
N ASP A 135 19.61 -17.18 3.19
CA ASP A 135 19.30 -17.71 4.52
C ASP A 135 20.47 -17.54 5.51
N SER A 136 21.18 -16.41 5.43
CA SER A 136 22.29 -16.04 6.29
C SER A 136 21.95 -14.88 7.23
N ALA A 137 20.65 -14.65 7.49
CA ALA A 137 20.13 -13.63 8.39
C ALA A 137 19.54 -14.31 9.66
N PRO A 138 20.36 -14.57 10.70
CA PRO A 138 20.01 -15.51 11.78
C PRO A 138 18.76 -15.12 12.59
N CYS A 139 18.53 -13.81 12.79
CA CYS A 139 17.38 -13.34 13.55
C CYS A 139 16.08 -13.21 12.73
N TYR A 140 16.15 -13.27 11.40
CA TYR A 140 15.04 -12.84 10.53
C TYR A 140 13.80 -13.73 10.67
N GLN A 141 13.96 -15.05 10.60
CA GLN A 141 12.85 -15.99 10.63
C GLN A 141 12.12 -15.97 11.99
N GLU A 142 12.87 -16.01 13.09
CA GLU A 142 12.30 -15.96 14.44
C GLU A 142 11.57 -14.64 14.71
N ALA A 143 12.13 -13.52 14.24
CA ALA A 143 11.51 -12.21 14.36
C ALA A 143 10.23 -12.10 13.52
N PHE A 144 10.27 -12.57 12.28
CA PHE A 144 9.10 -12.59 11.40
C PHE A 144 7.95 -13.39 12.02
N GLU A 145 8.22 -14.61 12.52
CA GLU A 145 7.21 -15.44 13.19
C GLU A 145 6.64 -14.78 14.45
N PHE A 146 7.47 -14.06 15.20
CA PHE A 146 7.02 -13.30 16.36
C PHE A 146 6.02 -12.20 15.96
N TYR A 147 6.36 -11.39 14.95
CA TYR A 147 5.48 -10.31 14.50
C TYR A 147 4.24 -10.84 13.77
N GLU A 148 4.31 -12.01 13.13
CA GLU A 148 3.14 -12.68 12.56
C GLU A 148 2.14 -13.11 13.65
N LYS A 149 2.63 -13.65 14.77
CA LYS A 149 1.79 -13.97 15.94
C LYS A 149 1.16 -12.72 16.55
N LEU A 150 1.93 -11.62 16.65
CA LEU A 150 1.42 -10.33 17.10
C LEU A 150 0.34 -9.81 16.16
N ALA A 151 0.54 -9.91 14.84
CA ALA A 151 -0.45 -9.51 13.84
C ALA A 151 -1.79 -10.25 14.05
N LYS A 152 -1.74 -11.58 14.17
CA LYS A 152 -2.92 -12.42 14.43
C LYS A 152 -3.66 -11.99 15.71
N GLN A 153 -2.93 -11.69 16.79
CA GLN A 153 -3.50 -11.19 18.04
C GLN A 153 -4.22 -9.85 17.84
N LEU A 154 -3.56 -8.86 17.21
CA LEU A 154 -4.13 -7.54 16.99
C LEU A 154 -5.35 -7.58 16.08
N VAL A 155 -5.29 -8.37 15.01
CA VAL A 155 -6.41 -8.59 14.08
C VAL A 155 -7.63 -9.16 14.80
N HIS A 156 -7.42 -10.18 15.63
CA HIS A 156 -8.48 -10.78 16.43
C HIS A 156 -9.13 -9.76 17.39
N GLN A 157 -8.31 -8.90 18.00
CA GLN A 157 -8.76 -7.86 18.92
C GLN A 157 -9.40 -6.65 18.22
N GLY A 158 -9.16 -6.49 16.92
CA GLY A 158 -9.59 -5.32 16.15
C GLY A 158 -8.72 -4.09 16.38
N HIS A 159 -7.46 -4.27 16.80
CA HIS A 159 -6.52 -3.20 17.14
C HIS A 159 -5.53 -2.94 15.99
N VAL A 160 -4.97 -1.74 15.96
CA VAL A 160 -4.07 -1.27 14.90
C VAL A 160 -2.65 -1.08 15.43
N LEU A 161 -1.65 -1.41 14.62
CA LEU A 161 -0.25 -1.08 14.88
C LEU A 161 0.27 -0.06 13.87
N ASP A 162 0.54 1.16 14.34
CA ASP A 162 1.26 2.19 13.61
C ASP A 162 2.75 2.15 13.97
N VAL A 163 3.63 2.27 12.99
CA VAL A 163 5.10 2.30 13.20
C VAL A 163 5.69 3.57 12.61
N PHE A 164 6.20 4.44 13.49
CA PHE A 164 6.98 5.60 13.14
C PHE A 164 8.45 5.34 13.45
N ALA A 165 9.20 5.00 12.40
CA ALA A 165 10.62 4.69 12.48
C ALA A 165 11.46 5.92 12.14
N SER A 166 12.46 6.20 12.97
CA SER A 166 13.43 7.26 12.71
C SER A 166 14.83 6.83 13.14
N SER A 167 15.66 6.50 12.16
CA SER A 167 17.01 5.98 12.37
C SER A 167 17.85 6.18 11.11
N VAL A 168 19.15 6.36 11.30
CA VAL A 168 20.12 6.42 10.19
C VAL A 168 20.42 5.05 9.58
N ASP A 169 20.05 3.98 10.29
CA ASP A 169 20.16 2.57 9.87
C ASP A 169 18.81 1.85 10.07
N GLN A 170 18.70 0.61 9.63
CA GLN A 170 17.47 -0.19 9.66
C GLN A 170 16.95 -0.43 11.09
N VAL A 171 15.63 -0.56 11.24
CA VAL A 171 14.94 -0.75 12.54
C VAL A 171 14.15 -2.05 12.66
N GLY A 172 14.00 -2.80 11.57
CA GLY A 172 13.19 -4.02 11.52
C GLY A 172 11.79 -3.83 10.92
N ILE A 173 11.61 -2.85 10.04
CA ILE A 173 10.34 -2.67 9.31
C ILE A 173 10.00 -3.93 8.50
N ALA A 174 10.99 -4.61 7.91
CA ALA A 174 10.75 -5.80 7.11
C ALA A 174 10.04 -6.92 7.89
N GLU A 175 10.40 -7.13 9.16
CA GLU A 175 9.80 -8.13 10.04
C GLU A 175 8.48 -7.63 10.65
N MET A 176 8.39 -6.34 11.00
CA MET A 176 7.18 -5.75 11.57
C MET A 176 6.05 -5.56 10.55
N LYS A 177 6.36 -5.53 9.25
CA LYS A 177 5.41 -5.16 8.17
C LYS A 177 4.11 -5.95 8.25
N VAL A 178 4.16 -7.24 8.59
CA VAL A 178 2.99 -8.12 8.62
C VAL A 178 1.94 -7.65 9.62
N ALA A 179 2.38 -7.14 10.77
CA ALA A 179 1.48 -6.60 11.80
C ALA A 179 0.91 -5.23 11.39
N VAL A 180 1.70 -4.40 10.72
CA VAL A 180 1.24 -3.09 10.24
C VAL A 180 0.22 -3.26 9.10
N GLU A 181 0.55 -4.03 8.07
CA GLU A 181 -0.32 -4.24 6.90
C GLU A 181 -1.63 -4.92 7.29
N GLN A 182 -1.60 -6.04 8.03
CA GLN A 182 -2.81 -6.79 8.36
C GLN A 182 -3.78 -6.00 9.25
N THR A 183 -3.25 -5.09 10.08
CA THR A 183 -4.07 -4.24 10.94
C THR A 183 -4.45 -2.91 10.29
N GLY A 184 -3.91 -2.59 9.12
CA GLY A 184 -4.16 -1.34 8.40
C GLY A 184 -3.57 -0.10 9.07
N GLY A 185 -2.46 -0.29 9.78
CA GLY A 185 -1.70 0.79 10.42
C GLY A 185 -0.89 1.63 9.44
N PHE A 186 -0.41 2.75 9.95
CA PHE A 186 0.49 3.66 9.26
C PHE A 186 1.94 3.22 9.46
N VAL A 187 2.74 3.45 8.43
CA VAL A 187 4.19 3.34 8.52
C VAL A 187 4.82 4.65 8.04
N VAL A 188 5.76 5.17 8.81
CA VAL A 188 6.60 6.31 8.43
C VAL A 188 8.04 5.94 8.67
N LEU A 189 8.89 6.09 7.66
CA LEU A 189 10.33 5.85 7.75
C LEU A 189 11.07 7.16 7.47
N ALA A 190 11.86 7.61 8.43
CA ALA A 190 12.68 8.82 8.33
C ALA A 190 14.09 8.60 8.90
N GLU A 191 15.01 9.52 8.61
CA GLU A 191 16.38 9.47 9.14
C GLU A 191 16.45 9.92 10.62
N SER A 192 15.52 10.77 11.06
CA SER A 192 15.45 11.32 12.41
C SER A 192 14.06 11.84 12.74
N PHE A 193 13.68 11.81 14.03
CA PHE A 193 12.44 12.39 14.54
C PHE A 193 12.40 13.93 14.40
N GLY A 194 13.53 14.58 14.14
CA GLY A 194 13.57 16.02 13.83
C GLY A 194 13.21 16.35 12.37
N HIS A 195 13.24 15.35 11.47
CA HIS A 195 13.04 15.58 10.04
C HIS A 195 11.57 15.85 9.70
N SER A 196 11.31 16.68 8.69
CA SER A 196 9.94 17.06 8.27
C SER A 196 9.09 15.84 7.90
N VAL A 197 9.68 14.85 7.24
CA VAL A 197 9.01 13.59 6.89
C VAL A 197 8.35 12.95 8.11
N PHE A 198 9.03 12.86 9.26
CA PHE A 198 8.40 12.33 10.47
C PHE A 198 7.44 13.35 11.08
N ARG A 199 7.93 14.55 11.38
CA ARG A 199 7.19 15.56 12.16
C ARG A 199 5.86 15.93 11.49
N ASP A 200 5.91 16.20 10.19
CA ASP A 200 4.76 16.70 9.46
C ASP A 200 3.81 15.56 9.07
N SER A 201 4.32 14.33 8.86
CA SER A 201 3.46 13.14 8.76
C SER A 201 2.74 12.85 10.07
N LEU A 202 3.43 12.93 11.21
CA LEU A 202 2.80 12.73 12.51
C LEU A 202 1.71 13.77 12.73
N LYS A 203 1.98 15.06 12.47
CA LYS A 203 0.96 16.11 12.52
C LYS A 203 -0.25 15.78 11.64
N ARG A 204 -0.03 15.29 10.41
CA ARG A 204 -1.09 14.92 9.45
C ARG A 204 -2.07 13.89 10.03
N VAL A 205 -1.57 12.91 10.79
CA VAL A 205 -2.42 11.90 11.47
C VAL A 205 -3.45 12.55 12.41
N PHE A 206 -3.10 13.69 13.03
CA PHE A 206 -3.94 14.39 14.00
C PHE A 206 -4.66 15.62 13.43
N GLN A 207 -4.62 15.86 12.11
CA GLN A 207 -5.22 17.07 11.52
C GLN A 207 -6.74 17.05 11.41
N SER A 208 -7.38 15.87 11.45
CA SER A 208 -8.78 15.71 11.06
C SER A 208 -9.81 16.11 12.15
N GLY A 209 -9.38 16.59 13.32
CA GLY A 209 -10.31 17.19 14.29
C GLY A 209 -9.70 17.49 15.67
N GLU A 210 -10.33 18.41 16.41
CA GLU A 210 -9.95 18.75 17.79
C GLU A 210 -10.08 17.57 18.77
N ASN A 211 -10.92 16.57 18.45
CA ASN A 211 -11.27 15.45 19.37
C ASN A 211 -11.24 14.05 18.72
N ASP A 212 -10.82 13.93 17.45
CA ASP A 212 -10.87 12.66 16.70
C ASP A 212 -9.82 12.64 15.58
N LEU A 213 -9.29 11.45 15.28
CA LEU A 213 -8.30 11.22 14.22
C LEU A 213 -8.93 11.17 12.81
N GLY A 214 -10.26 11.15 12.71
CA GLY A 214 -10.96 10.97 11.43
C GLY A 214 -10.77 9.58 10.82
N LEU A 215 -10.25 8.64 11.61
CA LEU A 215 -9.98 7.27 11.21
C LEU A 215 -11.18 6.38 11.54
N SER A 216 -11.44 5.43 10.65
CA SER A 216 -12.43 4.39 10.85
C SER A 216 -11.76 3.12 11.36
N SER A 217 -12.51 2.27 12.06
CA SER A 217 -11.95 1.12 12.77
C SER A 217 -12.84 -0.11 12.76
N CYS A 218 -12.24 -1.24 13.14
CA CYS A 218 -12.87 -2.55 13.32
C CYS A 218 -13.69 -3.04 12.10
N GLY A 219 -13.28 -2.65 10.89
CA GLY A 219 -14.01 -2.92 9.66
C GLY A 219 -14.08 -4.40 9.29
N ILE A 220 -15.19 -4.78 8.65
CA ILE A 220 -15.39 -6.07 7.96
C ILE A 220 -15.73 -5.74 6.51
N PHE A 221 -14.91 -6.24 5.60
CA PHE A 221 -15.08 -6.10 4.17
C PHE A 221 -15.52 -7.42 3.57
N GLU A 222 -16.69 -7.46 2.94
CA GLU A 222 -17.22 -8.65 2.27
C GLU A 222 -17.51 -8.38 0.79
N ILE A 223 -17.40 -9.45 -0.02
CA ILE A 223 -17.70 -9.39 -1.44
C ILE A 223 -18.73 -10.44 -1.81
N ASN A 224 -19.73 -10.00 -2.55
CA ASN A 224 -20.62 -10.86 -3.32
C ASN A 224 -20.35 -10.62 -4.81
N CYS A 225 -20.39 -11.68 -5.62
CA CYS A 225 -20.32 -11.57 -7.07
C CYS A 225 -21.26 -12.58 -7.74
N SER A 226 -21.61 -12.32 -8.99
CA SER A 226 -22.47 -13.23 -9.77
C SER A 226 -21.83 -14.60 -9.97
N LYS A 227 -22.66 -15.62 -10.21
CA LYS A 227 -22.21 -16.96 -10.62
C LYS A 227 -21.26 -16.86 -11.82
N GLY A 228 -20.19 -17.64 -11.79
CA GLY A 228 -19.15 -17.62 -12.83
C GLY A 228 -17.99 -16.65 -12.53
N VAL A 229 -18.08 -15.84 -11.48
CA VAL A 229 -16.96 -15.06 -10.96
C VAL A 229 -16.59 -15.61 -9.59
N LYS A 230 -15.29 -15.85 -9.37
CA LYS A 230 -14.73 -16.28 -8.09
C LYS A 230 -13.71 -15.25 -7.61
N VAL A 231 -13.58 -15.14 -6.30
CA VAL A 231 -12.63 -14.27 -5.59
C VAL A 231 -11.33 -15.05 -5.36
N GLN A 232 -10.23 -14.62 -5.98
CA GLN A 232 -8.89 -15.19 -5.70
C GLN A 232 -8.29 -14.61 -4.43
N GLY A 233 -8.53 -13.33 -4.17
CA GLY A 233 -8.16 -12.70 -2.92
C GLY A 233 -7.95 -11.20 -3.05
N VAL A 234 -7.25 -10.65 -2.05
CA VAL A 234 -6.98 -9.23 -1.93
C VAL A 234 -5.52 -8.99 -1.57
N ILE A 235 -4.92 -7.97 -2.20
CA ILE A 235 -3.62 -7.40 -1.81
C ILE A 235 -3.89 -6.01 -1.28
N GLY A 236 -3.57 -5.78 -0.01
CA GLY A 236 -3.80 -4.50 0.67
C GLY A 236 -3.92 -4.64 2.19
N PRO A 237 -4.16 -3.52 2.90
CA PRO A 237 -4.13 -3.44 4.36
C PRO A 237 -5.35 -4.11 5.02
N CYS A 238 -5.36 -5.44 5.06
CA CYS A 238 -6.41 -6.24 5.67
C CYS A 238 -5.92 -7.64 6.01
N ALA A 239 -6.72 -8.38 6.78
CA ALA A 239 -6.47 -9.77 7.14
C ALA A 239 -7.65 -10.66 6.74
N SER A 240 -7.37 -11.88 6.28
CA SER A 240 -8.40 -12.87 5.97
C SER A 240 -9.30 -13.18 7.18
N LEU A 241 -10.61 -13.25 6.97
CA LEU A 241 -11.56 -13.82 7.95
C LEU A 241 -11.81 -15.32 7.72
N GLU A 242 -11.11 -15.92 6.75
CA GLU A 242 -11.20 -17.35 6.42
C GLU A 242 -12.63 -17.83 6.11
N LYS A 243 -13.53 -16.90 5.73
CA LYS A 243 -14.89 -17.20 5.28
C LYS A 243 -14.84 -18.01 3.99
N LYS A 244 -14.97 -19.34 4.12
CA LYS A 244 -15.05 -20.26 2.99
C LYS A 244 -16.44 -20.20 2.35
N GLY A 245 -16.51 -20.47 1.06
CA GLY A 245 -17.78 -20.53 0.35
C GLY A 245 -17.61 -20.67 -1.16
N PRO A 246 -18.71 -20.81 -1.90
CA PRO A 246 -18.70 -21.02 -3.35
C PRO A 246 -18.11 -19.85 -4.14
N LEU A 247 -18.02 -18.67 -3.52
CA LEU A 247 -17.41 -17.48 -4.10
C LEU A 247 -15.88 -17.52 -4.09
N CYS A 248 -15.25 -18.40 -3.30
CA CYS A 248 -13.79 -18.46 -3.18
C CYS A 248 -13.18 -19.25 -4.34
N SER A 249 -12.09 -18.74 -4.92
CA SER A 249 -11.26 -19.52 -5.84
C SER A 249 -10.41 -20.55 -5.09
N ASP A 250 -10.10 -21.64 -5.81
CA ASP A 250 -9.15 -22.67 -5.38
C ASP A 250 -7.70 -22.16 -5.46
N THR A 251 -7.44 -21.07 -6.19
CA THR A 251 -6.14 -20.37 -6.23
C THR A 251 -6.20 -19.07 -5.45
N GLY A 252 -5.32 -18.92 -4.46
CA GLY A 252 -5.23 -17.75 -3.60
C GLY A 252 -4.22 -16.72 -4.08
N ILE A 253 -4.58 -15.43 -4.01
CA ILE A 253 -3.65 -14.30 -4.20
C ILE A 253 -3.77 -13.37 -2.99
N GLY A 254 -2.64 -12.94 -2.42
CA GLY A 254 -2.62 -12.12 -1.22
C GLY A 254 -3.32 -12.81 -0.04
N GLN A 255 -4.22 -12.08 0.63
CA GLN A 255 -5.15 -12.63 1.62
C GLN A 255 -6.27 -13.39 0.89
N GLY A 256 -5.95 -14.56 0.34
CA GLY A 256 -6.83 -15.35 -0.53
C GLY A 256 -7.71 -16.37 0.19
N HIS A 257 -8.35 -17.22 -0.60
CA HIS A 257 -9.22 -18.32 -0.13
C HIS A 257 -10.33 -17.89 0.85
N THR A 258 -10.82 -16.68 0.69
CA THR A 258 -11.93 -16.10 1.44
C THR A 258 -12.67 -15.07 0.59
N SER A 259 -13.89 -14.73 0.99
CA SER A 259 -14.66 -13.60 0.45
C SER A 259 -14.93 -12.52 1.50
N ALA A 260 -14.25 -12.56 2.65
CA ALA A 260 -14.37 -11.58 3.72
C ALA A 260 -13.04 -11.31 4.44
N TRP A 261 -12.82 -10.05 4.80
CA TRP A 261 -11.58 -9.58 5.44
C TRP A 261 -11.85 -8.64 6.60
N LYS A 262 -10.96 -8.66 7.58
CA LYS A 262 -10.90 -7.69 8.68
C LYS A 262 -10.04 -6.50 8.25
N MET A 263 -10.53 -5.29 8.50
CA MET A 263 -9.81 -4.03 8.31
C MET A 263 -9.77 -3.29 9.65
N CYS A 264 -8.76 -3.57 10.49
CA CYS A 264 -8.75 -3.04 11.87
C CYS A 264 -8.69 -1.51 11.91
N GLY A 265 -7.86 -0.91 11.06
CA GLY A 265 -7.83 0.52 10.77
C GLY A 265 -8.04 0.78 9.28
N LEU A 266 -8.84 1.79 8.97
CA LEU A 266 -9.06 2.26 7.61
C LEU A 266 -9.39 3.76 7.60
N ASP A 267 -9.11 4.42 6.49
CA ASP A 267 -9.40 5.83 6.27
C ASP A 267 -9.97 6.05 4.85
N LYS A 268 -10.11 7.31 4.44
CA LYS A 268 -10.65 7.66 3.13
C LYS A 268 -9.72 7.32 1.96
N SER A 269 -8.40 7.19 2.19
CA SER A 269 -7.42 6.88 1.15
C SER A 269 -7.11 5.38 1.04
N THR A 270 -7.50 4.59 2.04
CA THR A 270 -7.31 3.14 2.08
C THR A 270 -7.89 2.47 0.84
N SER A 271 -7.01 1.92 0.01
CA SER A 271 -7.35 1.21 -1.22
C SER A 271 -6.85 -0.23 -1.15
N VAL A 272 -7.59 -1.15 -1.77
CA VAL A 272 -7.23 -2.58 -1.85
C VAL A 272 -7.29 -3.07 -3.29
N CYS A 273 -6.43 -4.01 -3.66
CA CYS A 273 -6.44 -4.66 -4.98
C CYS A 273 -7.15 -6.01 -4.88
N LEU A 274 -8.30 -6.13 -5.52
CA LEU A 274 -9.06 -7.37 -5.58
C LEU A 274 -8.77 -8.12 -6.87
N VAL A 275 -8.50 -9.41 -6.75
CA VAL A 275 -8.22 -10.28 -7.89
C VAL A 275 -9.33 -11.33 -8.00
N PHE A 276 -9.88 -11.45 -9.20
CA PHE A 276 -10.98 -12.34 -9.50
C PHE A 276 -10.56 -13.36 -10.57
N GLU A 277 -11.17 -14.52 -10.50
CA GLU A 277 -11.09 -15.56 -11.51
C GLU A 277 -12.44 -15.70 -12.19
N ILE A 278 -12.44 -15.77 -13.52
CA ILE A 278 -13.62 -16.13 -14.29
C ILE A 278 -13.66 -17.66 -14.39
N ALA A 279 -14.67 -18.28 -13.80
CA ALA A 279 -14.81 -19.73 -13.82
C ALA A 279 -14.99 -20.24 -15.25
N LYS A 280 -14.32 -21.35 -15.58
CA LYS A 280 -14.51 -22.03 -16.87
C LYS A 280 -15.97 -22.50 -16.98
N ARG A 281 -16.61 -22.18 -18.11
CA ARG A 281 -18.01 -22.53 -18.35
C ARG A 281 -18.11 -23.97 -18.85
N GLU A 282 -18.97 -24.77 -18.23
CA GLU A 282 -19.43 -26.03 -18.81
C GLU A 282 -20.46 -25.76 -19.91
N THR A 283 -20.54 -26.62 -20.93
CA THR A 283 -21.34 -26.42 -22.15
C THR A 283 -22.84 -26.16 -21.89
N ALA A 284 -23.38 -26.60 -20.76
CA ALA A 284 -24.79 -26.38 -20.38
C ALA A 284 -25.10 -24.97 -19.86
N ASP A 285 -24.14 -24.27 -19.24
CA ASP A 285 -24.34 -22.93 -18.64
C ASP A 285 -24.38 -21.81 -19.69
N VAL A 286 -23.84 -22.07 -20.89
CA VAL A 286 -23.80 -21.12 -22.02
C VAL A 286 -25.21 -20.75 -22.49
N VAL A 287 -26.16 -21.68 -22.41
CA VAL A 287 -27.54 -21.48 -22.89
C VAL A 287 -28.37 -20.62 -21.93
N LEU A 288 -28.22 -20.78 -20.61
CA LEU A 288 -28.96 -20.01 -19.60
C LEU A 288 -28.43 -18.58 -19.43
N GLN A 289 -27.11 -18.36 -19.57
CA GLN A 289 -26.52 -17.01 -19.50
C GLN A 289 -26.61 -16.24 -20.81
N SER A 290 -27.05 -16.85 -21.92
CA SER A 290 -27.31 -16.13 -23.18
C SER A 290 -28.36 -15.01 -23.02
N GLN A 291 -29.22 -15.08 -22.00
CA GLN A 291 -30.18 -14.02 -21.63
C GLN A 291 -29.61 -12.99 -20.63
N ILE A 292 -28.56 -13.32 -19.87
CA ILE A 292 -27.97 -12.46 -18.83
C ILE A 292 -26.61 -11.96 -19.31
N ASN A 293 -26.61 -10.81 -19.98
CA ASN A 293 -25.40 -10.22 -20.54
C ASN A 293 -24.52 -9.48 -19.50
N GLN A 294 -24.91 -9.44 -18.23
CA GLN A 294 -24.19 -8.70 -17.19
C GLN A 294 -23.83 -9.59 -16.00
N PHE A 295 -22.74 -9.23 -15.33
CA PHE A 295 -22.39 -9.74 -14.02
C PHE A 295 -22.20 -8.57 -13.06
N TYR A 296 -22.40 -8.87 -11.78
CA TYR A 296 -22.44 -7.90 -10.71
C TYR A 296 -21.37 -8.22 -9.67
N PHE A 297 -20.85 -7.16 -9.08
CA PHE A 297 -20.10 -7.20 -7.84
C PHE A 297 -20.81 -6.32 -6.83
N GLN A 298 -20.83 -6.77 -5.58
CA GLN A 298 -21.28 -5.99 -4.45
C GLN A 298 -20.22 -6.06 -3.36
N PHE A 299 -19.76 -4.88 -2.97
CA PHE A 299 -18.74 -4.67 -1.95
C PHE A 299 -19.44 -4.11 -0.71
N LEU A 300 -19.28 -4.78 0.42
CA LEU A 300 -19.88 -4.40 1.68
C LEU A 300 -18.77 -4.10 2.68
N THR A 301 -18.70 -2.87 3.18
CA THR A 301 -17.76 -2.48 4.23
C THR A 301 -18.55 -2.05 5.46
N TYR A 302 -18.59 -2.91 6.46
CA TYR A 302 -19.08 -2.60 7.80
C TYR A 302 -17.93 -2.00 8.59
N TYR A 303 -18.09 -0.87 9.28
CA TYR A 303 -17.00 -0.28 10.06
C TYR A 303 -17.54 0.63 11.17
N GLN A 304 -16.71 0.86 12.19
CA GLN A 304 -16.94 1.93 13.15
C GLN A 304 -16.38 3.23 12.59
N HIS A 305 -17.26 4.18 12.31
CA HIS A 305 -16.88 5.52 11.88
C HIS A 305 -16.27 6.28 13.07
N SER A 306 -15.47 7.29 12.76
CA SER A 306 -14.67 8.04 13.73
C SER A 306 -15.51 8.75 14.81
N ASN A 307 -16.74 9.15 14.46
CA ASN A 307 -17.77 9.64 15.40
C ASN A 307 -18.43 8.55 16.29
N GLY A 308 -17.94 7.31 16.26
CA GLY A 308 -18.42 6.19 17.07
C GLY A 308 -19.60 5.39 16.48
N GLN A 309 -20.23 5.86 15.40
CA GLN A 309 -21.34 5.15 14.76
C GLN A 309 -20.85 3.93 13.96
N THR A 310 -21.59 2.82 14.01
CA THR A 310 -21.40 1.73 13.05
C THR A 310 -22.06 2.10 11.72
N ARG A 311 -21.32 1.94 10.62
CA ARG A 311 -21.79 2.22 9.26
C ARG A 311 -21.60 1.02 8.36
N LEU A 312 -22.46 0.91 7.36
CA LEU A 312 -22.32 0.00 6.24
C LEU A 312 -22.19 0.84 4.97
N ARG A 313 -21.06 0.71 4.27
CA ARG A 313 -20.89 1.22 2.91
C ARG A 313 -21.14 0.08 1.93
N VAL A 314 -22.07 0.28 1.00
CA VAL A 314 -22.35 -0.68 -0.07
C VAL A 314 -22.02 -0.04 -1.40
N THR A 315 -21.17 -0.70 -2.19
CA THR A 315 -20.91 -0.33 -3.59
C THR A 315 -21.32 -1.50 -4.46
N THR A 316 -22.24 -1.29 -5.39
CA THR A 316 -22.64 -2.29 -6.38
C THR A 316 -22.23 -1.80 -7.75
N LEU A 317 -21.51 -2.63 -8.50
CA LEU A 317 -21.16 -2.33 -9.90
C LEU A 317 -21.51 -3.52 -10.78
N SER A 318 -21.85 -3.23 -12.03
CA SER A 318 -22.06 -4.24 -13.07
C SER A 318 -21.03 -4.09 -14.18
N ARG A 319 -20.74 -5.21 -14.84
CA ARG A 319 -19.94 -5.30 -16.05
C ARG A 319 -20.62 -6.24 -17.02
N ARG A 320 -20.31 -6.10 -18.31
CA ARG A 320 -20.90 -6.90 -19.37
C ARG A 320 -20.01 -8.09 -19.69
N TRP A 321 -20.60 -9.25 -19.94
CA TRP A 321 -19.86 -10.37 -20.49
C TRP A 321 -19.49 -10.07 -21.95
N VAL A 322 -18.30 -10.49 -22.37
CA VAL A 322 -17.90 -10.51 -23.78
C VAL A 322 -17.80 -11.97 -24.21
N MET A 323 -18.61 -12.35 -25.21
CA MET A 323 -18.68 -13.70 -25.72
C MET A 323 -17.72 -13.89 -26.89
N GLY A 324 -17.00 -15.02 -26.89
CA GLY A 324 -16.07 -15.39 -27.97
C GLY A 324 -14.74 -14.63 -27.95
N THR A 325 -13.71 -15.23 -28.55
CA THR A 325 -12.38 -14.61 -28.70
C THR A 325 -12.31 -13.62 -29.86
N GLU A 326 -13.35 -13.54 -30.69
CA GLU A 326 -13.40 -12.70 -31.90
C GLU A 326 -13.71 -11.23 -31.58
N ASN A 327 -14.33 -10.95 -30.43
CA ASN A 327 -14.70 -9.59 -30.01
C ASN A 327 -13.59 -8.91 -29.18
N LEU A 328 -12.34 -8.95 -29.67
CA LEU A 328 -11.19 -8.34 -28.98
C LEU A 328 -11.39 -6.84 -28.75
N GLN A 329 -12.02 -6.13 -29.69
CA GLN A 329 -12.26 -4.69 -29.57
C GLN A 329 -13.09 -4.34 -28.33
N GLU A 330 -14.12 -5.12 -28.01
CA GLU A 330 -14.94 -4.87 -26.82
C GLU A 330 -14.16 -5.12 -25.51
N LEU A 331 -13.26 -6.10 -25.51
CA LEU A 331 -12.35 -6.34 -24.38
C LEU A 331 -11.34 -5.19 -24.22
N THR A 332 -10.76 -4.73 -25.33
CA THR A 332 -9.84 -3.58 -25.39
C THR A 332 -10.48 -2.33 -24.82
N ASN A 333 -11.75 -2.05 -25.14
CA ASN A 333 -12.48 -0.90 -24.63
C ASN A 333 -12.67 -0.92 -23.10
N GLY A 334 -12.61 -2.11 -22.47
CA GLY A 334 -12.70 -2.28 -21.02
C GLY A 334 -11.35 -2.28 -20.31
N PHE A 335 -10.22 -2.16 -21.04
CA PHE A 335 -8.88 -2.18 -20.46
C PHE A 335 -8.50 -0.80 -19.91
N ASP A 336 -8.12 -0.77 -18.64
CA ASP A 336 -7.57 0.40 -17.96
C ASP A 336 -6.07 0.17 -17.75
N GLN A 337 -5.24 0.83 -18.55
CA GLN A 337 -3.79 0.66 -18.52
C GLN A 337 -3.13 1.13 -17.23
N GLU A 338 -3.69 2.14 -16.56
CA GLU A 338 -3.14 2.63 -15.29
C GLU A 338 -3.45 1.63 -14.17
N ALA A 339 -4.71 1.22 -14.05
CA ALA A 339 -5.11 0.20 -13.08
C ALA A 339 -4.36 -1.12 -13.32
N ALA A 340 -4.18 -1.53 -14.59
CA ALA A 340 -3.42 -2.73 -14.93
C ALA A 340 -1.95 -2.64 -14.50
N ALA A 341 -1.30 -1.48 -14.66
CA ALA A 341 0.10 -1.29 -14.24
C ALA A 341 0.25 -1.37 -12.72
N VAL A 342 -0.69 -0.76 -11.98
CA VAL A 342 -0.72 -0.81 -10.51
C VAL A 342 -1.00 -2.23 -10.00
N VAL A 343 -1.96 -2.94 -10.59
CA VAL A 343 -2.24 -4.35 -10.27
C VAL A 343 -1.01 -5.22 -10.57
N MET A 344 -0.34 -4.99 -11.70
CA MET A 344 0.90 -5.69 -12.05
C MET A 344 2.00 -5.45 -10.99
N ALA A 345 2.20 -4.21 -10.56
CA ALA A 345 3.16 -3.86 -9.52
C ALA A 345 2.87 -4.57 -8.19
N ARG A 346 1.59 -4.60 -7.76
CA ARG A 346 1.16 -5.30 -6.54
C ARG A 346 1.35 -6.81 -6.65
N LEU A 347 1.02 -7.41 -7.79
CA LEU A 347 1.22 -8.84 -8.03
C LEU A 347 2.71 -9.21 -8.03
N ILE A 348 3.56 -8.40 -8.65
CA ILE A 348 5.02 -8.61 -8.62
C ILE A 348 5.53 -8.52 -7.19
N SER A 349 5.14 -7.47 -6.45
CA SER A 349 5.51 -7.30 -5.04
C SER A 349 5.13 -8.52 -4.21
N PHE A 350 3.87 -8.98 -4.33
CA PHE A 350 3.39 -10.17 -3.64
C PHE A 350 4.17 -11.43 -4.02
N LYS A 351 4.44 -11.64 -5.31
CA LYS A 351 5.16 -12.82 -5.80
C LYS A 351 6.61 -12.83 -5.35
N MET A 352 7.29 -11.69 -5.34
CA MET A 352 8.67 -11.57 -4.84
C MET A 352 8.80 -11.94 -3.36
N GLU A 353 7.71 -11.83 -2.59
CA GLU A 353 7.70 -12.15 -1.16
C GLU A 353 7.28 -13.58 -0.86
N THR A 354 6.46 -14.18 -1.74
CA THR A 354 5.83 -15.49 -1.48
C THR A 354 6.41 -16.61 -2.32
N GLN A 355 7.11 -16.30 -3.42
CA GLN A 355 7.64 -17.27 -4.35
C GLN A 355 9.17 -17.22 -4.35
N PRO A 356 9.84 -18.25 -3.80
CA PRO A 356 11.29 -18.39 -3.93
C PRO A 356 11.70 -18.35 -5.40
N GLU A 357 12.86 -17.73 -5.70
CA GLU A 357 13.44 -17.66 -7.05
C GLU A 357 12.59 -16.95 -8.12
N PHE A 358 11.54 -16.21 -7.72
CA PHE A 358 10.71 -15.46 -8.66
C PHE A 358 11.53 -14.36 -9.36
N ASN A 359 11.59 -14.40 -10.69
CA ASN A 359 12.20 -13.35 -11.49
C ASN A 359 11.15 -12.31 -11.93
N PRO A 360 11.07 -11.14 -11.27
CA PRO A 360 10.02 -10.16 -11.53
C PRO A 360 10.12 -9.52 -12.92
N GLN A 361 11.33 -9.25 -13.41
CA GLN A 361 11.55 -8.64 -14.72
C GLN A 361 11.09 -9.56 -15.83
N ARG A 362 11.54 -10.83 -15.81
CA ARG A 362 11.13 -11.83 -16.80
C ARG A 362 9.63 -12.08 -16.79
N TRP A 363 9.00 -12.07 -15.62
CA TRP A 363 7.55 -12.22 -15.50
C TRP A 363 6.81 -11.02 -16.12
N ALA A 364 7.24 -9.79 -15.82
CA ALA A 364 6.67 -8.57 -16.39
C ALA A 364 6.86 -8.52 -17.92
N ASP A 365 8.07 -8.80 -18.42
CA ASP A 365 8.39 -8.82 -19.84
C ASP A 365 7.54 -9.87 -20.58
N LYS A 366 7.39 -11.08 -20.03
CA LYS A 366 6.52 -12.12 -20.61
C LYS A 366 5.05 -11.71 -20.62
N ALA A 367 4.56 -11.08 -19.55
CA ALA A 367 3.19 -10.60 -19.47
C ALA A 367 2.92 -9.49 -20.51
N LEU A 368 3.87 -8.56 -20.67
CA LEU A 368 3.80 -7.50 -21.67
C LEU A 368 3.82 -8.06 -23.09
N VAL A 369 4.74 -8.97 -23.40
CA VAL A 369 4.81 -9.62 -24.72
C VAL A 369 3.51 -10.32 -25.04
N ASN A 370 2.96 -11.12 -24.12
CA ASN A 370 1.69 -11.81 -24.32
C ASN A 370 0.52 -10.85 -24.57
N LEU A 371 0.49 -9.71 -23.86
CA LEU A 371 -0.53 -8.68 -24.05
C LEU A 371 -0.39 -8.04 -25.44
N CYS A 372 0.81 -7.58 -25.78
CA CYS A 372 1.09 -6.93 -27.05
C CYS A 372 0.89 -7.86 -28.26
N SER A 373 1.25 -9.14 -28.17
CA SER A 373 1.01 -10.12 -29.23
C SER A 373 -0.47 -10.41 -29.43
N ARG A 374 -1.28 -10.30 -28.36
CA ARG A 374 -2.71 -10.62 -28.42
C ARG A 374 -3.57 -9.43 -28.87
N PHE A 375 -3.20 -8.21 -28.48
CA PHE A 375 -4.01 -7.01 -28.68
C PHE A 375 -3.39 -5.99 -29.64
N GLY A 376 -2.15 -6.21 -30.08
CA GLY A 376 -1.48 -5.35 -31.05
C GLY A 376 -1.83 -5.71 -32.49
N GLU A 377 -1.77 -4.71 -33.35
CA GLU A 377 -1.91 -4.85 -34.80
C GLU A 377 -0.51 -4.78 -35.43
N TYR A 378 -0.18 -5.74 -36.29
CA TYR A 378 1.12 -5.79 -36.96
C TYR A 378 1.12 -6.71 -38.18
N GLN A 379 2.07 -6.48 -39.07
CA GLN A 379 2.43 -7.35 -40.18
C GLN A 379 3.65 -8.20 -39.76
N LYS A 380 3.54 -9.52 -39.96
CA LYS A 380 4.62 -10.46 -39.61
C LYS A 380 5.92 -10.08 -40.33
N GLY A 381 7.02 -10.03 -39.59
CA GLY A 381 8.34 -9.66 -40.09
C GLY A 381 8.57 -8.15 -40.28
N ASN A 382 7.60 -7.28 -40.01
CA ASN A 382 7.74 -5.83 -40.15
C ASN A 382 7.52 -5.09 -38.82
N ALA A 383 8.60 -4.83 -38.08
CA ALA A 383 8.55 -4.21 -36.74
C ALA A 383 7.92 -2.81 -36.73
N SER A 384 8.06 -2.04 -37.80
CA SER A 384 7.51 -0.67 -37.91
C SER A 384 5.99 -0.66 -38.08
N SER A 385 5.37 -1.79 -38.41
CA SER A 385 3.92 -1.92 -38.53
C SER A 385 3.21 -2.12 -37.19
N PHE A 386 3.96 -2.40 -36.11
CA PHE A 386 3.37 -2.69 -34.81
C PHE A 386 2.73 -1.44 -34.20
N ASN A 387 1.45 -1.57 -33.86
CA ASN A 387 0.68 -0.55 -33.15
C ASN A 387 -0.19 -1.17 -32.06
N LEU A 388 -0.48 -0.38 -31.02
CA LEU A 388 -1.40 -0.74 -29.95
C LEU A 388 -2.62 0.19 -29.97
N PRO A 389 -3.82 -0.30 -29.61
CA PRO A 389 -4.96 0.55 -29.34
C PRO A 389 -4.64 1.59 -28.27
N SER A 390 -5.30 2.76 -28.32
CA SER A 390 -5.05 3.87 -27.40
C SER A 390 -5.26 3.51 -25.92
N GLN A 391 -6.13 2.54 -25.63
CA GLN A 391 -6.34 2.02 -24.27
C GLN A 391 -5.11 1.29 -23.71
N LEU A 392 -4.21 0.80 -24.57
CA LEU A 392 -3.01 0.03 -24.19
C LEU A 392 -1.70 0.76 -24.53
N SER A 393 -1.73 1.88 -25.25
CA SER A 393 -0.54 2.47 -25.86
C SER A 393 0.52 2.91 -24.85
N ASN A 394 0.13 3.30 -23.63
CA ASN A 394 1.05 3.74 -22.58
C ASN A 394 1.49 2.58 -21.67
N PHE A 395 0.80 1.43 -21.73
CA PHE A 395 1.09 0.28 -20.89
C PHE A 395 2.55 -0.23 -21.02
N PRO A 396 3.15 -0.34 -22.22
CA PRO A 396 4.57 -0.68 -22.36
C PRO A 396 5.51 0.28 -21.61
N GLN A 397 5.20 1.59 -21.62
CA GLN A 397 5.97 2.59 -20.90
C GLN A 397 5.84 2.42 -19.38
N PHE A 398 4.65 2.15 -18.87
CA PHE A 398 4.48 1.84 -17.45
C PHE A 398 5.27 0.60 -17.03
N VAL A 399 5.28 -0.47 -17.84
CA VAL A 399 6.08 -1.67 -17.56
C VAL A 399 7.58 -1.37 -17.60
N PHE A 400 8.03 -0.50 -18.52
CA PHE A 400 9.42 -0.03 -18.57
C PHE A 400 9.87 0.69 -17.30
N HIS A 401 9.03 1.58 -16.75
CA HIS A 401 9.36 2.26 -15.50
C HIS A 401 9.22 1.31 -14.30
N LEU A 402 8.20 0.44 -14.27
CA LEU A 402 7.99 -0.54 -13.20
C LEU A 402 9.19 -1.48 -13.04
N ARG A 403 9.72 -2.05 -14.13
CA ARG A 403 10.85 -3.00 -14.09
C ARG A 403 12.16 -2.39 -13.56
N ARG A 404 12.27 -1.06 -13.55
CA ARG A 404 13.41 -0.27 -13.04
C ARG A 404 13.11 0.39 -11.68
N SER A 405 11.87 0.33 -11.23
CA SER A 405 11.45 0.92 -9.96
C SER A 405 11.99 0.13 -8.77
N GLN A 406 12.01 0.78 -7.61
CA GLN A 406 12.38 0.18 -6.32
C GLN A 406 11.45 -0.96 -5.85
N PHE A 407 10.30 -1.16 -6.50
CA PHE A 407 9.41 -2.28 -6.22
C PHE A 407 9.95 -3.60 -6.80
N VAL A 408 10.71 -3.51 -7.91
CA VAL A 408 11.27 -4.63 -8.67
C VAL A 408 12.77 -4.76 -8.45
N GLN A 409 13.52 -3.66 -8.61
CA GLN A 409 14.96 -3.62 -8.40
C GLN A 409 15.27 -3.18 -6.97
N VAL A 410 15.44 -4.16 -6.09
CA VAL A 410 15.74 -3.92 -4.66
C VAL A 410 17.22 -3.63 -4.38
N PHE A 411 18.08 -3.68 -5.42
CA PHE A 411 19.47 -3.24 -5.30
C PHE A 411 19.52 -1.76 -4.89
N ASN A 412 20.49 -1.39 -4.05
CA ASN A 412 20.58 -0.08 -3.39
C ASN A 412 19.42 0.28 -2.43
N ASN A 413 18.52 -0.65 -2.13
CA ASN A 413 17.54 -0.48 -1.06
C ASN A 413 17.81 -1.50 0.04
N SER A 414 17.58 -1.11 1.28
CA SER A 414 17.54 -2.03 2.41
C SER A 414 16.23 -2.85 2.42
N PRO A 415 16.20 -3.99 3.13
CA PRO A 415 14.96 -4.70 3.44
C PRO A 415 13.86 -3.81 4.02
N ASP A 416 14.22 -2.90 4.93
CA ASP A 416 13.27 -1.99 5.58
C ASP A 416 12.66 -0.97 4.61
N GLU A 417 13.48 -0.34 3.76
CA GLU A 417 13.00 0.58 2.73
C GLU A 417 12.09 -0.13 1.72
N THR A 418 12.46 -1.34 1.32
CA THR A 418 11.66 -2.14 0.38
C THR A 418 10.30 -2.49 0.97
N ALA A 419 10.27 -2.92 2.24
CA ALA A 419 9.02 -3.18 2.95
C ALA A 419 8.18 -1.90 3.09
N TYR A 420 8.81 -0.77 3.44
CA TYR A 420 8.15 0.54 3.50
C TYR A 420 7.48 0.92 2.18
N PHE A 421 8.21 0.90 1.07
CA PHE A 421 7.65 1.27 -0.24
C PHE A 421 6.48 0.38 -0.64
N ARG A 422 6.59 -0.94 -0.41
CA ARG A 422 5.55 -1.91 -0.77
C ARG A 422 4.30 -1.76 0.08
N MET A 423 4.43 -1.50 1.38
CA MET A 423 3.28 -1.21 2.25
C MET A 423 2.48 0.00 1.76
N ILE A 424 3.18 1.06 1.34
CA ILE A 424 2.53 2.25 0.80
C ILE A 424 1.87 1.96 -0.55
N LEU A 425 2.55 1.27 -1.47
CA LEU A 425 1.98 0.81 -2.75
C LEU A 425 0.69 -0.02 -2.55
N ASN A 426 0.66 -0.87 -1.52
CA ASN A 426 -0.46 -1.75 -1.22
C ASN A 426 -1.67 -1.01 -0.62
N ARG A 427 -1.47 0.19 -0.07
CA ARG A 427 -2.53 1.02 0.55
C ARG A 427 -3.06 2.11 -0.38
N GLU A 428 -2.26 2.58 -1.32
CA GLU A 428 -2.57 3.79 -2.11
C GLU A 428 -3.55 3.58 -3.27
N ASN A 429 -4.13 4.67 -3.76
CA ASN A 429 -5.02 4.63 -4.93
C ASN A 429 -4.23 4.46 -6.25
N VAL A 430 -4.94 4.29 -7.37
CA VAL A 430 -4.31 4.10 -8.70
C VAL A 430 -3.45 5.30 -9.09
N SER A 431 -3.97 6.52 -8.96
CA SER A 431 -3.26 7.74 -9.37
C SER A 431 -1.93 7.91 -8.64
N ASN A 432 -1.92 7.80 -7.31
CA ASN A 432 -0.71 7.87 -6.50
C ASN A 432 0.26 6.72 -6.81
N SER A 433 -0.27 5.50 -7.03
CA SER A 433 0.55 4.34 -7.37
C SER A 433 1.22 4.49 -8.74
N ILE A 434 0.56 5.14 -9.71
CA ILE A 434 1.16 5.47 -11.01
C ILE A 434 2.34 6.42 -10.84
N VAL A 435 2.23 7.46 -10.00
CA VAL A 435 3.36 8.36 -9.71
C VAL A 435 4.53 7.62 -9.06
N MET A 436 4.27 6.59 -8.24
CA MET A 436 5.35 5.75 -7.70
C MET A 436 6.05 4.89 -8.77
N ILE A 437 5.30 4.44 -9.78
CA ILE A 437 5.80 3.59 -10.87
C ILE A 437 6.55 4.45 -11.90
N GLN A 438 5.90 5.49 -12.39
CA GLN A 438 6.41 6.46 -13.35
C GLN A 438 6.29 7.86 -12.74
N PRO A 439 7.38 8.39 -12.16
CA PRO A 439 7.43 9.75 -11.64
C PRO A 439 6.98 10.81 -12.65
N SER A 440 6.37 11.87 -12.16
CA SER A 440 5.99 13.04 -12.97
C SER A 440 7.11 14.07 -12.98
N LEU A 441 7.32 14.75 -14.11
CA LEU A 441 8.29 15.83 -14.25
C LEU A 441 7.60 17.07 -14.81
N VAL A 442 7.75 18.19 -14.12
CA VAL A 442 7.13 19.48 -14.50
C VAL A 442 8.21 20.53 -14.73
N SER A 443 8.15 21.24 -15.85
CA SER A 443 9.05 22.34 -16.21
C SER A 443 8.48 23.69 -15.77
N PHE A 444 9.34 24.54 -15.24
CA PHE A 444 9.04 25.92 -14.88
C PHE A 444 10.04 26.83 -15.61
N THR A 445 9.53 27.72 -16.44
CA THR A 445 10.31 28.71 -17.21
C THR A 445 9.71 30.11 -17.07
N PHE A 446 10.44 31.13 -17.50
CA PHE A 446 9.92 32.49 -17.50
C PHE A 446 8.68 32.62 -18.40
N ASN A 447 7.70 33.39 -17.94
CA ASN A 447 6.52 33.80 -18.72
C ASN A 447 5.66 32.66 -19.27
N SER A 448 5.77 31.45 -18.72
CA SER A 448 4.92 30.30 -19.06
C SER A 448 4.34 29.66 -17.80
N GLN A 449 3.23 28.96 -17.97
CA GLN A 449 2.67 28.13 -16.90
C GLN A 449 3.49 26.84 -16.73
N PRO A 450 3.48 26.22 -15.53
CA PRO A 450 4.12 24.94 -15.32
C PRO A 450 3.58 23.88 -16.29
N GLU A 451 4.47 23.19 -16.99
CA GLU A 451 4.09 22.20 -18.01
C GLU A 451 4.65 20.80 -17.69
N PRO A 452 3.85 19.73 -17.79
CA PRO A 452 4.36 18.37 -17.73
C PRO A 452 5.29 18.09 -18.91
N ILE A 453 6.46 17.51 -18.64
CA ILE A 453 7.46 17.15 -19.65
C ILE A 453 7.84 15.67 -19.55
N PRO A 454 8.44 15.07 -20.60
CA PRO A 454 8.90 13.69 -20.54
C PRO A 454 9.86 13.43 -19.37
N LEU A 455 9.77 12.24 -18.77
CA LEU A 455 10.70 11.79 -17.72
C LEU A 455 12.03 11.33 -18.35
N ASP A 456 12.76 12.27 -18.94
CA ASP A 456 13.89 11.99 -19.81
C ASP A 456 15.08 12.93 -19.53
N VAL A 457 16.30 12.45 -19.75
CA VAL A 457 17.51 13.27 -19.60
C VAL A 457 17.53 14.47 -20.55
N ALA A 458 16.92 14.34 -21.73
CA ALA A 458 16.76 15.41 -22.71
C ALA A 458 15.93 16.59 -22.19
N SER A 459 15.16 16.38 -21.11
CA SER A 459 14.36 17.42 -20.47
C SER A 459 15.16 18.33 -19.54
N ILE A 460 16.42 18.01 -19.26
CA ILE A 460 17.31 18.87 -18.48
C ILE A 460 17.83 20.01 -19.36
N ALA A 461 17.58 21.25 -18.94
CA ALA A 461 18.17 22.45 -19.54
C ALA A 461 18.66 23.43 -18.47
N ALA A 462 19.61 24.28 -18.84
CA ALA A 462 20.26 25.22 -17.92
C ALA A 462 19.34 26.38 -17.48
N ASP A 463 18.33 26.71 -18.29
CA ASP A 463 17.47 27.89 -18.21
C ASP A 463 16.08 27.63 -17.61
N ARG A 464 15.83 26.44 -17.06
CA ARG A 464 14.55 26.05 -16.45
C ARG A 464 14.73 25.46 -15.05
N ILE A 465 13.66 25.45 -14.28
CA ILE A 465 13.54 24.68 -13.03
C ILE A 465 12.65 23.48 -13.30
N LEU A 466 13.03 22.32 -12.75
CA LEU A 466 12.24 21.10 -12.84
C LEU A 466 11.71 20.73 -11.45
N LEU A 467 10.45 20.29 -11.39
CA LEU A 467 9.90 19.59 -10.22
C LEU A 467 9.66 18.13 -10.60
N LEU A 468 10.43 17.23 -10.00
CA LEU A 468 10.16 15.79 -10.05
C LEU A 468 9.26 15.41 -8.87
N ASP A 469 8.16 14.72 -9.17
CA ASP A 469 7.36 14.02 -8.18
C ASP A 469 7.53 12.51 -8.35
N ALA A 470 8.27 11.89 -7.44
CA ALA A 470 8.48 10.44 -7.39
C ALA A 470 7.71 9.78 -6.23
N TYR A 471 6.57 10.35 -5.85
CA TYR A 471 5.73 10.00 -4.71
C TYR A 471 6.42 10.16 -3.34
N PHE A 472 7.49 9.40 -3.06
CA PHE A 472 8.22 9.41 -1.79
C PHE A 472 9.19 10.59 -1.66
N THR A 473 9.62 11.14 -2.79
CA THR A 473 10.58 12.25 -2.87
C THR A 473 10.10 13.26 -3.90
N LEU A 474 10.11 14.53 -3.52
CA LEU A 474 9.96 15.66 -4.43
C LEU A 474 11.35 16.28 -4.67
N VAL A 475 11.70 16.57 -5.92
CA VAL A 475 12.97 17.20 -6.26
C VAL A 475 12.73 18.51 -7.01
N ILE A 476 13.08 19.63 -6.41
CA ILE A 476 13.20 20.92 -7.10
C ILE A 476 14.65 21.03 -7.62
N PHE A 477 14.81 20.95 -8.93
CA PHE A 477 16.09 20.98 -9.62
C PHE A 477 16.25 22.27 -10.39
N HIS A 478 17.28 23.05 -10.08
CA HIS A 478 17.59 24.30 -10.77
C HIS A 478 18.61 24.04 -11.88
N GLY A 479 18.28 24.40 -13.13
CA GLY A 479 19.23 24.43 -14.23
C GLY A 479 20.42 25.35 -13.94
N ALA A 480 21.57 25.08 -14.57
CA ALA A 480 22.82 25.76 -14.27
C ALA A 480 22.72 27.30 -14.33
N THR A 481 22.05 27.86 -15.32
CA THR A 481 21.86 29.31 -15.47
C THR A 481 20.98 29.88 -14.35
N ILE A 482 19.87 29.22 -14.05
CA ILE A 482 18.99 29.63 -12.94
C ILE A 482 19.73 29.59 -11.60
N ALA A 483 20.50 28.53 -11.37
CA ALA A 483 21.31 28.38 -10.17
C ALA A 483 22.37 29.48 -10.05
N GLN A 484 23.01 29.87 -11.15
CA GLN A 484 23.95 30.99 -11.20
C GLN A 484 23.27 32.31 -10.84
N TRP A 485 22.12 32.64 -11.44
CA TRP A 485 21.37 33.87 -11.13
C TRP A 485 20.88 33.91 -9.67
N ARG A 486 20.43 32.77 -9.13
CA ARG A 486 20.06 32.65 -7.71
C ARG A 486 21.27 32.93 -6.81
N LYS A 487 22.44 32.35 -7.10
CA LYS A 487 23.68 32.54 -6.32
C LYS A 487 24.25 33.95 -6.44
N ALA A 488 24.09 34.60 -7.59
CA ALA A 488 24.47 35.99 -7.80
C ALA A 488 23.54 37.00 -7.07
N GLY A 489 22.46 36.53 -6.44
CA GLY A 489 21.56 37.39 -5.67
C GLY A 489 20.60 38.23 -6.50
N TYR A 490 20.41 37.92 -7.80
CA TYR A 490 19.55 38.72 -8.68
C TYR A 490 18.10 38.79 -8.18
N HIS A 491 17.60 37.73 -7.56
CA HIS A 491 16.27 37.69 -6.94
C HIS A 491 16.08 38.65 -5.74
N HIS A 492 17.14 39.30 -5.24
CA HIS A 492 17.02 40.37 -4.23
C HIS A 492 16.90 41.77 -4.87
N GLN A 493 17.13 41.89 -6.17
CA GLN A 493 17.07 43.17 -6.89
C GLN A 493 15.63 43.45 -7.36
N PRO A 494 15.14 44.68 -7.21
CA PRO A 494 13.75 45.03 -7.55
C PRO A 494 13.45 44.87 -9.05
N GLU A 495 14.45 44.92 -9.91
CA GLU A 495 14.32 44.75 -11.36
C GLU A 495 14.07 43.29 -11.80
N HIS A 496 14.32 42.32 -10.92
CA HIS A 496 14.27 40.89 -11.23
C HIS A 496 13.11 40.15 -10.53
N GLN A 497 11.96 40.80 -10.38
CA GLN A 497 10.75 40.18 -9.79
C GLN A 497 10.32 38.89 -10.50
N ALA A 498 10.52 38.80 -11.82
CA ALA A 498 10.21 37.59 -12.58
C ALA A 498 11.01 36.36 -12.10
N LEU A 499 12.27 36.56 -11.68
CA LEU A 499 13.10 35.47 -11.14
C LEU A 499 12.62 35.04 -9.74
N VAL A 500 12.14 35.98 -8.92
CA VAL A 500 11.52 35.66 -7.62
C VAL A 500 10.31 34.76 -7.83
N HIS A 501 9.42 35.13 -8.74
CA HIS A 501 8.25 34.32 -9.07
C HIS A 501 8.66 32.93 -9.59
N LEU A 502 9.61 32.86 -10.52
CA LEU A 502 10.10 31.57 -11.06
C LEU A 502 10.67 30.65 -9.96
N LEU A 503 11.41 31.19 -8.99
CA LEU A 503 11.97 30.41 -7.87
C LEU A 503 10.90 29.96 -6.86
N GLN A 504 9.80 30.71 -6.73
CA GLN A 504 8.72 30.41 -5.79
C GLN A 504 7.69 29.42 -6.35
N SER A 505 7.33 29.53 -7.63
CA SER A 505 6.34 28.65 -8.29
C SER A 505 6.52 27.14 -8.03
N PRO A 506 7.72 26.53 -8.15
CA PRO A 506 7.90 25.10 -7.89
C PRO A 506 7.75 24.75 -6.40
N ARG A 507 7.98 25.70 -5.48
CA ARG A 507 7.75 25.49 -4.04
C ARG A 507 6.26 25.45 -3.73
N ASP A 508 5.52 26.44 -4.23
CA ASP A 508 4.06 26.49 -4.08
C ASP A 508 3.41 25.23 -4.66
N TYR A 509 3.89 24.78 -5.83
CA TYR A 509 3.44 23.53 -6.44
C TYR A 509 3.83 22.30 -5.59
N SER A 510 5.03 22.26 -5.02
CA SER A 510 5.41 21.15 -4.14
C SER A 510 4.59 21.12 -2.84
N ASP A 511 4.19 22.28 -2.33
CA ASP A 511 3.39 22.39 -1.11
C ASP A 511 1.97 21.84 -1.31
N THR A 512 1.36 22.01 -2.48
CA THR A 512 0.06 21.38 -2.78
C THR A 512 0.15 19.86 -2.70
N ILE A 513 1.21 19.27 -3.29
CA ILE A 513 1.46 17.83 -3.22
C ILE A 513 1.69 17.37 -1.78
N ILE A 514 2.52 18.09 -1.02
CA ILE A 514 2.84 17.79 0.38
C ILE A 514 1.60 17.85 1.28
N ASN A 515 0.65 18.74 0.98
CA ASN A 515 -0.56 18.89 1.78
C ASN A 515 -1.54 17.72 1.60
N GLU A 516 -1.59 17.12 0.42
CA GLU A 516 -2.51 16.01 0.11
C GLU A 516 -1.93 14.62 0.41
N ARG A 517 -0.60 14.47 0.42
CA ARG A 517 0.05 13.16 0.52
C ARG A 517 0.31 12.70 1.96
N PHE A 518 0.17 11.39 2.17
CA PHE A 518 0.61 10.72 3.38
C PHE A 518 1.30 9.38 3.04
N PRO A 519 2.50 9.09 3.58
CA PRO A 519 3.36 9.97 4.38
C PRO A 519 3.85 11.21 3.61
N ILE A 520 4.32 12.22 4.33
CA ILE A 520 4.91 13.42 3.73
C ILE A 520 6.17 13.04 2.95
N PRO A 521 6.29 13.44 1.68
CA PRO A 521 7.48 13.14 0.89
C PRO A 521 8.70 13.92 1.36
N ARG A 522 9.89 13.37 1.09
CA ARG A 522 11.15 14.10 1.26
C ARG A 522 11.25 15.19 0.19
N LEU A 523 11.37 16.45 0.60
CA LEU A 523 11.69 17.54 -0.34
C LEU A 523 13.22 17.68 -0.48
N VAL A 524 13.71 17.57 -1.70
CA VAL A 524 15.11 17.78 -2.08
C VAL A 524 15.19 19.00 -2.99
N ILE A 525 16.01 19.98 -2.61
CA ILE A 525 16.29 21.14 -3.45
C ILE A 525 17.75 21.07 -3.88
N CYS A 526 17.99 21.09 -5.19
CA CYS A 526 19.33 20.93 -5.74
C CYS A 526 19.55 21.77 -7.00
N ASP A 527 20.82 21.89 -7.38
CA ASP A 527 21.27 22.55 -8.59
C ASP A 527 21.85 21.51 -9.55
N GLN A 528 21.86 21.82 -10.84
CA GLN A 528 22.60 21.06 -11.84
C GLN A 528 24.08 20.93 -11.42
N TYR A 529 24.61 19.71 -11.54
CA TYR A 529 25.94 19.29 -11.07
C TYR A 529 26.14 19.21 -9.55
N GLY A 530 25.10 19.48 -8.74
CA GLY A 530 25.14 19.22 -7.30
C GLY A 530 24.98 17.74 -6.95
N SER A 531 25.53 17.30 -5.81
CA SER A 531 25.48 15.87 -5.39
C SER A 531 24.04 15.34 -5.23
N GLN A 532 23.12 16.20 -4.78
CA GLN A 532 21.70 15.86 -4.61
C GLN A 532 20.93 15.75 -5.94
N ALA A 533 21.50 16.22 -7.07
CA ALA A 533 20.90 16.04 -8.39
C ALA A 533 20.72 14.56 -8.77
N ARG A 534 21.48 13.65 -8.13
CA ARG A 534 21.34 12.20 -8.30
C ARG A 534 19.92 11.69 -8.06
N PHE A 535 19.15 12.35 -7.19
CA PHE A 535 17.75 11.99 -6.93
C PHE A 535 16.85 12.20 -8.15
N LEU A 536 17.16 13.20 -8.98
CA LEU A 536 16.50 13.39 -10.28
C LEU A 536 17.04 12.39 -11.30
N LEU A 537 18.37 12.37 -11.48
CA LEU A 537 19.02 11.60 -12.56
C LEU A 537 18.72 10.09 -12.49
N ALA A 538 18.62 9.53 -11.27
CA ALA A 538 18.30 8.11 -11.08
C ALA A 538 16.88 7.72 -11.54
N LYS A 539 16.00 8.69 -11.83
CA LYS A 539 14.62 8.45 -12.28
C LYS A 539 14.40 8.73 -13.77
N LEU A 540 15.35 9.38 -14.45
CA LEU A 540 15.19 9.77 -15.85
C LEU A 540 15.50 8.62 -16.81
N ASN A 541 14.84 8.64 -17.96
CA ASN A 541 15.20 7.80 -19.10
C ASN A 541 16.57 8.23 -19.68
N PRO A 542 17.56 7.30 -19.81
CA PRO A 542 18.87 7.60 -20.37
C PRO A 542 18.80 7.59 -21.92
N SER A 543 18.19 8.60 -22.52
CA SER A 543 18.01 8.70 -23.98
C SER A 543 19.24 9.23 -24.73
N SER A 544 20.24 9.77 -24.03
CA SER A 544 21.41 10.34 -24.67
C SER A 544 22.34 9.26 -25.23
N ASP A 545 22.57 9.32 -26.55
CA ASP A 545 23.62 8.57 -27.21
C ASP A 545 24.97 8.97 -26.60
N GLY A 546 25.62 8.07 -25.86
CA GLY A 546 26.90 8.30 -25.19
C GLY A 546 28.10 8.57 -26.12
N ASN A 547 27.91 9.09 -27.34
CA ASN A 547 28.94 9.19 -28.37
C ASN A 547 29.05 10.56 -29.08
N GLY A 548 28.37 11.62 -28.62
CA GLY A 548 28.54 12.98 -29.17
C GLY A 548 29.61 13.80 -28.43
N PRO A 549 30.72 14.24 -29.06
CA PRO A 549 31.80 14.96 -28.36
C PRO A 549 31.45 16.40 -27.93
N PHE A 550 30.21 16.89 -28.16
CA PHE A 550 29.82 18.29 -27.91
C PHE A 550 28.36 18.49 -27.45
N SER A 551 27.79 17.55 -26.70
CA SER A 551 26.47 17.77 -26.08
C SER A 551 26.67 18.21 -24.63
N GLY A 552 26.45 19.49 -24.32
CA GLY A 552 26.48 20.04 -22.95
C GLY A 552 25.36 19.52 -22.02
N GLY A 553 24.86 18.31 -22.26
CA GLY A 553 23.82 17.65 -21.50
C GLY A 553 24.38 16.92 -20.28
N SER A 554 23.56 16.81 -19.24
CA SER A 554 23.84 15.99 -18.07
C SER A 554 23.86 14.52 -18.48
N ASN A 555 25.03 13.92 -18.72
CA ASN A 555 25.11 12.49 -19.04
C ASN A 555 24.75 11.64 -17.81
N VAL A 556 23.78 10.74 -17.96
CA VAL A 556 23.45 9.72 -16.95
C VAL A 556 24.32 8.49 -17.21
N PHE A 557 25.26 8.21 -16.31
CA PHE A 557 26.08 7.00 -16.38
C PHE A 557 25.28 5.81 -15.84
N THR A 558 24.71 5.00 -16.72
CA THR A 558 23.97 3.79 -16.37
C THR A 558 24.09 2.73 -17.47
N ASP A 559 24.07 1.45 -17.08
CA ASP A 559 23.95 0.30 -17.99
C ASP A 559 22.49 0.05 -18.39
N ASP A 560 21.55 0.84 -17.85
CA ASP A 560 20.13 0.70 -18.16
C ASP A 560 19.82 1.05 -19.62
N VAL A 561 18.98 0.22 -20.23
CA VAL A 561 18.44 0.43 -21.57
C VAL A 561 17.46 1.62 -21.59
N SER A 562 17.51 2.43 -22.64
CA SER A 562 16.58 3.54 -22.88
C SER A 562 15.18 3.04 -23.26
N LEU A 563 14.16 3.89 -23.07
CA LEU A 563 12.77 3.57 -23.44
C LEU A 563 12.64 3.25 -24.93
N SER A 564 13.33 3.99 -25.81
CA SER A 564 13.28 3.75 -27.25
C SER A 564 13.82 2.35 -27.60
N VAL A 565 14.98 1.97 -27.07
CA VAL A 565 15.58 0.65 -27.29
C VAL A 565 14.70 -0.46 -26.72
N PHE A 566 14.09 -0.25 -25.55
CA PHE A 566 13.12 -1.18 -24.97
C PHE A 566 11.91 -1.40 -25.88
N LEU A 567 11.30 -0.32 -26.38
CA LEU A 567 10.14 -0.39 -27.27
C LEU A 567 10.49 -1.02 -28.62
N ASP A 568 11.66 -0.72 -29.18
CA ASP A 568 12.12 -1.33 -30.44
C ASP A 568 12.38 -2.82 -30.29
N HIS A 569 12.96 -3.24 -29.17
CA HIS A 569 13.14 -4.67 -28.87
C HIS A 569 11.78 -5.37 -28.70
N LEU A 570 10.84 -4.75 -27.97
CA LEU A 570 9.48 -5.25 -27.84
C LEU A 570 8.83 -5.43 -29.22
N ARG A 571 8.83 -4.40 -30.07
CA ARG A 571 8.27 -4.47 -31.43
C ARG A 571 8.83 -5.63 -32.23
N ARG A 572 10.15 -5.82 -32.23
CA ARG A 572 10.80 -6.94 -32.93
C ARG A 572 10.32 -8.29 -32.39
N LEU A 573 10.24 -8.45 -31.07
CA LEU A 573 9.75 -9.70 -30.45
C LEU A 573 8.30 -10.02 -30.81
N ILE A 574 7.44 -9.02 -31.00
CA ILE A 574 6.02 -9.26 -31.34
C ILE A 574 5.83 -9.68 -32.80
N VAL A 575 6.60 -9.11 -33.73
CA VAL A 575 6.40 -9.34 -35.17
C VAL A 575 7.10 -10.59 -35.72
N HIS A 576 8.01 -11.18 -34.94
CA HIS A 576 8.65 -12.47 -35.24
C HIS A 576 7.71 -13.62 -34.92
#